data_AF-A0AAP3EQ42-F1
#
_entry.id   AF-A0AAP3EQ42-F1
#
_cell.length_a   1.000
_cell.length_b   1.000
_cell.length_c   1.000
_cell.angle_alpha   90.00
_cell.angle_beta   90.00
_cell.angle_gamma   90.00
#
_symmetry.space_group_name_H-M   'P 1'
#
loop_
_entity.id
_entity.type
_entity.pdbx_description
1 polymer ?
#
loop_
_entity_poly.entity_id
_entity_poly.type
_entity_poly.pdbx_seq_one_letter_code
_entity_poly.pdbx_strand_id
1 'polypeptide(L)'
;PFLADGLHSRLLFDHLRDEIMRLDAGVTQEVLKLYIAFKAETNFVDVVPQKSRLRLSLNMQFHELVDPKGIAKDVTNVGRWGNGDVEI
;
A
#
# COMPACT_ATOMS: atom_id res chain seq x y z
N PRO A 1 -13.97 -8.74 -3.42
CA PRO A 1 -13.69 -10.18 -3.20
C PRO A 1 -12.66 -10.44 -2.08
N PHE A 2 -11.50 -9.78 -2.06
CA PHE A 2 -10.44 -10.08 -1.06
C PHE A 2 -10.54 -9.31 0.26
N LEU A 3 -11.41 -8.30 0.34
CA LEU A 3 -11.71 -7.54 1.56
C LEU A 3 -13.18 -7.71 2.00
N ALA A 4 -13.78 -8.87 1.73
CA ALA A 4 -15.12 -9.15 2.22
C ALA A 4 -15.14 -9.24 3.75
N ASP A 5 -16.25 -8.88 4.36
CA ASP A 5 -16.40 -8.90 5.82
C ASP A 5 -16.22 -10.31 6.38
N GLY A 6 -15.60 -10.40 7.56
CA GLY A 6 -15.25 -11.66 8.22
C GLY A 6 -13.94 -12.31 7.74
N LEU A 7 -13.29 -11.78 6.69
CA LEU A 7 -11.96 -12.24 6.27
C LEU A 7 -10.86 -11.64 7.14
N HIS A 8 -9.79 -12.41 7.40
CA HIS A 8 -8.61 -11.89 8.10
C HIS A 8 -7.94 -10.71 7.35
N SER A 9 -7.94 -10.77 6.01
CA SER A 9 -7.45 -9.67 5.16
C SER A 9 -8.23 -8.37 5.35
N ARG A 10 -9.53 -8.45 5.69
CA ARG A 10 -10.36 -7.27 6.01
C ARG A 10 -9.88 -6.61 7.30
N LEU A 11 -9.70 -7.40 8.35
CA LEU A 11 -9.19 -6.90 9.64
C LEU A 11 -7.81 -6.26 9.46
N LEU A 12 -6.90 -6.92 8.76
CA LEU A 12 -5.56 -6.38 8.49
C LEU A 12 -5.62 -5.05 7.72
N PHE A 13 -6.48 -4.97 6.71
CA PHE A 13 -6.67 -3.75 5.94
C PHE A 13 -7.26 -2.63 6.78
N ASP A 14 -8.24 -2.91 7.64
CA ASP A 14 -8.85 -1.89 8.50
C ASP A 14 -7.83 -1.28 9.46
N HIS A 15 -7.02 -2.11 10.11
CA HIS A 15 -5.94 -1.62 10.98
C HIS A 15 -4.93 -0.78 10.21
N LEU A 16 -4.48 -1.25 9.04
CA LEU A 16 -3.55 -0.53 8.19
C LEU A 16 -4.14 0.82 7.73
N ARG A 17 -5.38 0.82 7.24
CA ARG A 17 -6.11 2.03 6.81
C ARG A 17 -6.14 3.03 7.95
N ASP A 18 -6.57 2.62 9.14
CA ASP A 18 -6.77 3.52 10.25
C ASP A 18 -5.46 4.18 10.69
N GLU A 19 -4.33 3.46 10.65
CA GLU A 19 -3.00 4.06 10.87
C GLU A 19 -2.59 5.01 9.75
N ILE A 20 -2.80 4.65 8.48
CA ILE A 20 -2.47 5.52 7.35
C ILE A 20 -3.26 6.84 7.40
N MET A 21 -4.56 6.75 7.68
CA MET A 21 -5.45 7.92 7.78
C MET A 21 -5.13 8.80 9.01
N ARG A 22 -4.39 8.28 10.00
CA ARG A 22 -3.92 9.04 11.17
C ARG A 22 -2.65 9.86 10.91
N LEU A 23 -1.92 9.58 9.83
CA LEU A 23 -0.65 10.24 9.56
C LEU A 23 -0.79 11.76 9.40
N ASP A 24 -1.84 12.18 8.68
CA ASP A 24 -2.14 13.59 8.47
C ASP A 24 -3.63 13.77 8.10
N ALA A 25 -4.23 14.90 8.49
CA ALA A 25 -5.65 15.18 8.22
C ALA A 25 -5.96 15.38 6.72
N GLY A 26 -4.95 15.70 5.92
CA GLY A 26 -5.04 15.82 4.46
C GLY A 26 -4.96 14.48 3.72
N VAL A 27 -4.75 13.36 4.41
CA VAL A 27 -4.73 12.04 3.77
C VAL A 27 -6.14 11.66 3.31
N THR A 28 -6.23 11.23 2.06
CA THR A 28 -7.47 10.73 1.44
C THR A 28 -7.28 9.31 0.94
N GLN A 29 -8.39 8.58 0.86
CA GLN A 29 -8.44 7.21 0.36
C GLN A 29 -9.33 7.14 -0.88
N GLU A 30 -8.83 6.51 -1.95
CA GLU A 30 -9.58 6.25 -3.17
C GLU A 30 -9.63 4.74 -3.44
N VAL A 31 -10.84 4.19 -3.57
CA VAL A 31 -11.06 2.77 -3.88
C VAL A 31 -11.21 2.60 -5.39
N LEU A 32 -10.24 1.96 -6.02
CA LEU A 32 -10.21 1.68 -7.44
C LEU A 32 -10.54 0.21 -7.71
N LYS A 33 -10.69 -0.15 -8.98
CA LYS A 33 -11.11 -1.51 -9.38
C LYS A 33 -10.19 -2.61 -8.84
N LEU A 34 -8.88 -2.38 -8.82
CA LEU A 34 -7.87 -3.39 -8.48
C LEU A 34 -7.10 -3.10 -7.19
N TYR A 35 -7.12 -1.85 -6.71
CA TYR A 35 -6.31 -1.40 -5.59
C TYR A 35 -6.98 -0.23 -4.87
N ILE A 36 -6.43 0.12 -3.71
CA ILE A 36 -6.86 1.25 -2.90
C ILE A 36 -5.66 2.19 -2.80
N ALA A 37 -5.84 3.44 -3.21
CA ALA A 37 -4.79 4.45 -3.19
C ALA A 37 -4.97 5.36 -1.96
N PHE A 38 -3.88 5.62 -1.27
CA PHE A 38 -3.78 6.64 -0.23
C PHE A 38 -2.97 7.83 -0.76
N LYS A 39 -3.52 9.03 -0.59
CA LYS A 39 -2.97 10.27 -1.17
C LYS A 39 -2.92 11.37 -0.12
N ALA A 40 -1.82 12.11 -0.10
CA ALA A 40 -1.76 13.42 0.54
C ALA A 40 -1.86 14.45 -0.59
N GLU A 41 -0.79 15.18 -0.88
CA GLU A 41 -0.69 15.99 -2.11
C GLU A 41 -0.68 15.10 -3.38
N THR A 42 -0.02 13.96 -3.29
CA THR A 42 0.05 12.94 -4.35
C THR A 42 -0.11 11.53 -3.75
N ASN A 43 -0.22 10.51 -4.61
CA ASN A 43 -0.24 9.11 -4.17
C ASN A 43 1.04 8.78 -3.43
N PHE A 44 0.94 8.18 -2.25
CA PHE A 44 2.12 7.75 -1.49
C PHE A 44 2.12 6.25 -1.17
N VAL A 45 0.94 5.62 -1.02
CA VAL A 45 0.81 4.17 -0.86
C VAL A 45 -0.37 3.65 -1.68
N ASP A 46 -0.12 2.57 -2.44
CA ASP A 46 -1.18 1.75 -3.03
C ASP A 46 -1.27 0.40 -2.30
N VAL A 47 -2.48 -0.02 -1.95
CA VAL A 47 -2.75 -1.32 -1.34
C VAL A 47 -3.50 -2.20 -2.32
N VAL A 48 -2.92 -3.36 -2.64
CA VAL A 48 -3.51 -4.38 -3.51
C VAL A 48 -3.91 -5.59 -2.66
N PRO A 49 -5.21 -5.78 -2.39
CA PRO A 49 -5.69 -6.99 -1.72
C PRO A 49 -5.46 -8.22 -2.61
N GLN A 50 -4.84 -9.25 -2.05
CA GLN A 50 -4.63 -10.55 -2.69
C GLN A 50 -5.27 -11.67 -1.85
N LYS A 51 -5.28 -12.90 -2.37
CA LYS A 51 -5.92 -14.06 -1.72
C LYS A 51 -5.42 -14.30 -0.28
N SER A 52 -4.14 -14.07 -0.02
CA SER A 52 -3.49 -14.41 1.26
C SER A 52 -2.68 -13.27 1.90
N ARG A 53 -2.67 -12.08 1.29
CA ARG A 53 -1.88 -10.93 1.78
C ARG A 53 -2.43 -9.61 1.25
N LEU A 54 -1.97 -8.53 1.87
CA LEU A 54 -2.02 -7.19 1.27
C LEU A 54 -0.64 -6.92 0.70
N ARG A 55 -0.58 -6.47 -0.56
CA ARG A 55 0.67 -6.02 -1.17
C ARG A 55 0.66 -4.51 -1.21
N LEU A 56 1.73 -3.90 -0.71
CA LEU A 56 1.86 -2.44 -0.71
C LEU A 56 2.88 -2.01 -1.76
N SER A 57 2.55 -0.96 -2.51
CA SER A 57 3.53 -0.21 -3.30
C SER A 57 3.71 1.16 -2.66
N LEU A 58 4.93 1.53 -2.30
CA LEU A 58 5.24 2.87 -1.80
C LEU A 58 5.76 3.74 -2.94
N ASN A 59 5.19 4.93 -3.11
CA ASN A 59 5.58 5.86 -4.15
C ASN A 59 6.83 6.66 -3.76
N MET A 60 7.97 5.97 -3.70
CA MET A 60 9.28 6.56 -3.43
C MET A 60 10.38 5.74 -4.10
N GLN A 61 11.60 6.28 -4.15
CA GLN A 61 12.77 5.56 -4.67
C GLN A 61 13.27 4.54 -3.64
N PHE A 62 13.66 3.34 -4.07
CA PHE A 62 14.04 2.26 -3.15
C PHE A 62 15.26 2.62 -2.29
N HIS A 63 16.25 3.33 -2.86
CA HIS A 63 17.47 3.71 -2.12
C HIS A 63 17.24 4.77 -1.03
N GLU A 64 16.11 5.47 -1.06
CA GLU A 64 15.71 6.43 -0.02
C GLU A 64 15.00 5.74 1.16
N LEU A 65 14.62 4.47 1.01
CA LEU A 65 13.88 3.73 2.02
C LEU A 65 14.79 3.34 3.19
N VAL A 66 14.38 3.72 4.39
CA VAL A 66 14.96 3.20 5.63
C VAL A 66 14.22 1.93 6.02
N ASP A 67 14.75 0.78 5.62
CA ASP A 67 14.19 -0.54 5.93
C ASP A 67 15.13 -1.37 6.84
N PRO A 68 15.10 -1.16 8.16
CA PRO A 68 15.94 -1.91 9.10
C PRO A 68 15.57 -3.40 9.18
N LYS A 69 14.40 -3.81 8.65
CA LYS A 69 13.94 -5.19 8.68
C LYS A 69 14.23 -5.94 7.38
N GLY A 70 14.64 -5.24 6.31
CA GLY A 70 14.92 -5.83 5.01
C GLY A 70 13.73 -6.57 4.40
N ILE A 71 12.50 -6.09 4.65
CA ILE A 71 11.27 -6.71 4.16
C ILE A 71 10.81 -6.17 2.81
N ALA A 72 11.28 -4.97 2.44
CA ALA A 72 10.94 -4.32 1.20
C ALA A 72 11.72 -4.91 0.03
N LYS A 73 11.10 -4.85 -1.15
CA LYS A 73 11.69 -5.30 -2.41
C LYS A 73 11.88 -4.12 -3.34
N ASP A 74 13.08 -4.04 -3.90
CA ASP A 74 13.36 -3.16 -5.02
C ASP A 74 12.66 -3.70 -6.27
N VAL A 75 11.79 -2.88 -6.83
CA VAL A 75 11.01 -3.18 -8.02
C VAL A 75 11.18 -2.11 -9.12
N THR A 76 12.21 -1.27 -9.04
CA THR A 76 12.50 -0.19 -10.03
C THR A 76 12.52 -0.73 -11.46
N ASN A 77 13.15 -1.89 -11.69
CA ASN A 77 13.32 -2.50 -13.01
C ASN A 77 12.37 -3.67 -13.28
N VAL A 78 11.29 -3.78 -12.49
CA VAL A 78 10.30 -4.85 -12.65
C VAL A 78 9.13 -4.29 -13.45
N GLY A 79 8.88 -4.85 -14.65
CA GLY A 79 7.74 -4.46 -15.48
C GLY A 79 6.42 -4.70 -14.74
N ARG A 80 5.81 -3.62 -14.24
CA ARG A 80 4.60 -3.67 -13.41
C ARG A 80 3.72 -2.45 -13.61
N TRP A 81 2.46 -2.58 -13.19
CA TRP A 81 1.53 -1.46 -13.05
C TRP A 81 1.58 -0.95 -11.61
N GLY A 82 1.89 0.33 -11.42
CA GLY A 82 1.96 0.97 -10.10
C GLY A 82 3.01 2.08 -10.05
N ASN A 83 2.94 2.91 -9.01
CA ASN A 83 3.90 3.99 -8.78
C ASN A 83 4.97 3.58 -7.77
N GLY A 84 6.15 4.20 -7.89
CA GLY A 84 7.30 4.01 -7.02
C GLY A 84 8.11 2.74 -7.28
N ASP A 85 9.13 2.57 -6.44
CA ASP A 85 10.17 1.55 -6.60
C ASP A 85 10.19 0.53 -5.45
N VAL A 86 9.28 0.67 -4.50
CA VAL A 86 9.22 -0.16 -3.28
C VAL A 86 7.96 -1.03 -3.29
N GLU A 87 8.13 -2.33 -3.05
CA GLU A 87 7.04 -3.27 -2.76
C GLU A 87 7.23 -3.95 -1.39
N ILE A 88 6.15 -4.13 -0.63
CA ILE A 88 6.10 -4.89 0.63
C ILE A 88 5.03 -5.98 0.52
#